data_AF-K0B5M1-F1
#
_entry.id   AF-K0B5M1-F1
#
_cell.length_a   1.000
_cell.length_b   1.000
_cell.length_c   1.000
_cell.angle_alpha   90.00
_cell.angle_beta   90.00
_cell.angle_gamma   90.00
#
_symmetry.space_group_name_H-M   'P 1'
#
loop_
_entity.id
_entity.type
_entity.pdbx_description
1 polymer ?
#
loop_
_entity_poly.entity_id
_entity_poly.type
_entity_poly.pdbx_seq_one_letter_code
_entity_poly.pdbx_strand_id
1 'polypeptide(L)' 'MNFNCVFSKCDYKQNNITEQEFLEHLENTHHKELQDTAEKENLPLDTVTMMTVSNSKVFINS' A
#
# COMPACT_ATOMS: atom_id res chain seq x y z
N MET A 1 11.52 -0.40 7.02
CA MET A 1 10.45 -1.42 7.01
C MET A 1 10.57 -2.21 5.72
N ASN A 2 9.96 -3.39 5.63
CA ASN A 2 9.93 -4.17 4.40
C ASN A 2 8.50 -4.21 3.89
N PHE A 3 8.33 -3.91 2.60
CA PHE A 3 7.02 -3.87 1.96
C PHE A 3 6.99 -4.78 0.74
N ASN A 4 5.89 -5.50 0.61
CA ASN A 4 5.50 -6.24 -0.58
C ASN A 4 4.11 -5.76 -0.98
N CYS A 5 4.01 -5.07 -2.10
CA CYS A 5 2.75 -4.48 -2.54
C CYS A 5 1.67 -5.57 -2.70
N VAL A 6 0.47 -5.31 -2.17
CA VAL A 6 -0.64 -6.28 -2.18
C VAL A 6 -1.40 -6.32 -3.49
N PHE A 7 -1.23 -5.32 -4.36
CA PHE A 7 -1.87 -5.29 -5.67
C PHE A 7 -1.25 -6.34 -6.59
N SER A 8 -2.05 -7.31 -7.03
CA SER A 8 -1.55 -8.50 -7.76
C SER A 8 -0.86 -8.21 -9.10
N LYS A 9 -1.04 -7.01 -9.64
CA LYS A 9 -0.39 -6.54 -10.89
C LYS A 9 0.87 -5.70 -10.64
N CYS A 10 1.28 -5.56 -9.38
CA CYS A 10 2.40 -4.74 -8.98
C CYS A 10 3.51 -5.62 -8.39
N ASP A 11 4.68 -5.59 -9.02
CA ASP A 11 5.88 -6.29 -8.55
C ASP A 11 6.71 -5.44 -7.58
N TYR A 12 6.15 -4.35 -7.02
CA TYR A 12 6.85 -3.49 -6.07
C TYR A 12 7.11 -4.25 -4.77
N LYS A 13 8.39 -4.57 -4.54
CA LYS A 13 8.90 -5.18 -3.33
C LYS A 13 10.19 -4.49 -2.92
N GLN A 14 10.20 -3.87 -1.75
CA GLN A 14 11.33 -3.10 -1.26
C GLN A 14 11.62 -3.43 0.21
N ASN A 15 12.90 -3.56 0.53
CA ASN A 15 13.38 -3.79 1.88
C ASN A 15 14.05 -2.51 2.40
N ASN A 16 14.02 -2.32 3.72
CA ASN A 16 14.65 -1.18 4.40
C ASN A 16 14.21 0.22 3.93
N ILE A 17 12.97 0.38 3.45
CA ILE A 17 12.39 1.69 3.12
C ILE A 17 11.54 2.25 4.27
N THR A 18 11.33 3.55 4.28
CA THR A 18 10.38 4.22 5.18
C THR A 18 8.94 3.94 4.76
N GLU A 19 8.00 4.18 5.68
CA GLU A 19 6.58 4.11 5.34
C GLU A 19 6.18 5.20 4.34
N GLN A 20 6.79 6.38 4.44
CA GLN A 20 6.58 7.49 3.50
C GLN A 20 6.96 7.12 2.06
N GLU A 21 8.12 6.48 1.86
CA GLU A 21 8.52 6.00 0.53
C GLU A 21 7.52 5.00 -0.07
N PHE A 22 6.88 4.18 0.78
CA PHE A 22 5.83 3.26 0.33
C PHE A 22 4.51 3.99 0.04
N LEU A 23 4.16 5.01 0.83
CA LEU A 23 3.01 5.88 0.55
C LEU A 23 3.16 6.59 -0.79
N GLU A 24 4.34 7.13 -1.10
CA GLU A 24 4.61 7.76 -2.40
C GLU A 24 4.44 6.77 -3.56
N HIS A 25 4.81 5.50 -3.37
CA HIS A 25 4.54 4.46 -4.37
C HIS A 25 3.03 4.26 -4.58
N LEU A 26 2.26 4.15 -3.49
CA LEU A 26 0.81 3.98 -3.55
C LEU A 26 0.12 5.18 -4.23
N GLU A 27 0.51 6.40 -3.90
CA GLU A 27 -0.04 7.63 -4.48
C GLU A 27 0.32 7.80 -5.96
N ASN A 28 1.52 7.39 -6.39
CA ASN A 28 1.92 7.55 -7.79
C ASN A 28 1.43 6.40 -8.68
N THR A 29 1.32 5.19 -8.14
CA THR A 29 1.07 3.98 -8.94
C THR A 29 -0.36 3.45 -8.78
N HIS A 30 -0.92 3.55 -7.57
CA HIS A 30 -2.17 2.88 -7.19
C HIS A 30 -3.28 3.84 -6.73
N HIS A 31 -3.11 5.16 -6.90
CA HIS A 31 -4.10 6.14 -6.44
C HIS A 31 -5.51 5.87 -6.95
N LYS A 32 -5.63 5.49 -8.23
CA LYS A 32 -6.92 5.13 -8.81
C LYS A 32 -7.52 3.88 -8.17
N GLU A 33 -6.73 2.83 -7.96
CA GLU A 33 -7.21 1.59 -7.33
C GLU A 33 -7.63 1.83 -5.87
N LEU A 34 -6.92 2.71 -5.15
CA LEU A 34 -7.28 3.14 -3.80
C LEU A 34 -8.58 3.95 -3.79
N GLN A 35 -8.76 4.88 -4.73
CA GLN A 35 -10.01 5.64 -4.90
C GLN A 35 -11.19 4.73 -5.24
N ASP A 36 -11.03 3.85 -6.22
CA ASP A 36 -12.07 2.89 -6.64
C ASP A 36 -12.48 1.99 -5.45
N THR A 37 -11.51 1.57 -4.63
CA THR A 37 -11.77 0.77 -3.42
C THR A 37 -12.46 1.59 -2.34
N ALA A 38 -12.02 2.82 -2.08
CA ALA A 38 -12.62 3.73 -1.11
C ALA A 38 -14.09 4.03 -1.44
N GLU A 39 -14.39 4.28 -2.72
CA GLU A 39 -15.74 4.55 -3.19
C GLU A 39 -16.63 3.31 -3.10
N LYS A 40 -16.11 2.15 -3.52
CA LYS A 40 -16.81 0.86 -3.46
C LYS A 40 -17.16 0.43 -2.03
N GLU A 41 -16.21 0.58 -1.11
CA GLU A 41 -16.38 0.15 0.29
C GLU A 41 -17.00 1.25 1.17
N ASN A 42 -17.28 2.43 0.60
CA ASN A 42 -17.77 3.61 1.31
C ASN A 42 -16.87 4.04 2.49
N LEU A 43 -15.56 3.98 2.28
CA LEU A 43 -14.54 4.32 3.27
C LEU A 43 -13.77 5.58 2.86
N PRO A 44 -13.20 6.35 3.83
CA PRO A 44 -12.25 7.41 3.51
C PRO A 44 -11.02 6.85 2.80
N LEU A 45 -10.50 7.60 1.82
CA LEU A 45 -9.29 7.22 1.08
C LEU A 45 -8.11 6.93 2.03
N ASP A 46 -7.89 7.78 3.03
CA ASP A 46 -6.86 7.57 4.05
C ASP A 46 -6.99 6.22 4.77
N THR A 47 -8.22 5.78 5.06
CA THR A 47 -8.44 4.49 5.72
C THR A 47 -8.01 3.34 4.83
N VAL A 48 -8.38 3.37 3.54
CA VAL A 48 -7.98 2.35 2.57
C VAL A 48 -6.46 2.34 2.36
N THR A 49 -5.84 3.52 2.28
CA THR A 49 -4.38 3.65 2.18
C THR A 49 -3.69 3.02 3.38
N MET A 50 -4.10 3.35 4.61
CA MET A 50 -3.50 2.78 5.83
C MET A 50 -3.69 1.26 5.95
N MET A 51 -4.85 0.74 5.54
CA MET A 51 -5.08 -0.71 5.46
C MET A 51 -4.14 -1.36 4.43
N THR A 52 -3.95 -0.73 3.27
CA THR A 52 -3.05 -1.20 2.21
C THR A 52 -1.60 -1.23 2.68
N VAL A 53 -1.13 -0.17 3.36
CA VAL A 53 0.20 -0.12 3.99
C VAL A 53 0.37 -1.26 4.98
N SER A 54 -0.61 -1.46 5.86
CA SER A 54 -0.57 -2.50 6.89
C SER A 54 -0.50 -3.90 6.29
N ASN A 55 -1.29 -4.18 5.25
CA ASN A 55 -1.32 -5.46 4.55
C ASN A 55 -0.06 -5.70 3.70
N SER A 56 0.60 -4.62 3.27
CA SER A 56 1.83 -4.71 2.46
C SER A 56 3.09 -4.88 3.32
N LYS A 57 3.00 -4.64 4.63
CA LYS A 57 4.15 -4.71 5.54
C LYS A 57 4.53 -6.16 5.82
N VAL A 58 5.79 -6.50 5.56
CA VAL A 58 6.33 -7.85 5.78
C VAL A 58 7.24 -7.84 7.00
N PHE A 59 6.95 -8.72 7.95
CA PHE A 59 7.86 -9.03 9.06
C PHE A 59 8.76 -10.18 8.63
N ILE A 60 10.04 -9.90 8.44
CA ILE A 60 11.05 -10.95 8.38
C ILE A 60 11.22 -11.45 9.82
N ASN A 61 10.66 -12.62 10.12
CA ASN A 61 11.06 -13.37 11.31
C ASN A 61 12.51 -13.82 11.08
N SER A 62 13.45 -13.21 11.83
CA SER A 62 14.83 -13.71 11.95
C SER A 62 14.86 -15.06 12.65
#